data_AF-A0A2V6YAH4-F1
#
_entry.id   AF-A0A2V6YAH4-F1
#
_cell.length_a   1.000
_cell.length_b   1.000
_cell.length_c   1.000
_cell.angle_alpha   90.00
_cell.angle_beta   90.00
_cell.angle_gamma   90.00
#
_symmetry.space_group_name_H-M   'P 1'
#
loop_
_entity.id
_entity.type
_entity.pdbx_description
1 polymer ?
#
loop_
_entity_poly.entity_id
_entity_poly.type
_entity_poly.pdbx_seq_one_letter_code
_entity_poly.pdbx_strand_id
1 'polypeptide(L)'
;MKSKRIPAVVIVVVSLAVSALAVLGGAAIYAQDTGQAKYTVRVPNGLAFSEFRGYEGWQTVSISHNEKVMAVILADPVMIKAYQSGIPGNGKPFPDGSKMAKVHWNPKKLEALPTATVPASLHDVDFMVKDGKRFADSGGWGWGAFKYDAASDTFTPATTADQPPQGNDAKCGLACHTIVKTRDYVFTDYGKR
;
A
#
# COMPACT_ATOMS: atom_id res chain seq x y z
N MET A 1 -15.50 21.29 -64.10
CA MET A 1 -15.29 20.61 -62.80
C MET A 1 -13.85 20.09 -62.75
N LYS A 2 -12.96 20.69 -61.96
CA LYS A 2 -11.57 20.21 -61.79
C LYS A 2 -11.52 19.28 -60.57
N SER A 3 -11.28 17.99 -60.79
CA SER A 3 -11.04 17.01 -59.73
C SER A 3 -9.63 17.21 -59.17
N LYS A 4 -9.52 17.62 -57.89
CA LYS A 4 -8.25 17.61 -57.15
C LYS A 4 -7.95 16.17 -56.74
N ARG A 5 -7.01 15.53 -57.44
CA ARG A 5 -6.44 14.25 -57.01
C ARG A 5 -5.61 14.50 -55.76
N ILE A 6 -6.04 13.95 -54.62
CA ILE A 6 -5.23 13.92 -53.40
C ILE A 6 -4.05 12.97 -53.67
N PRO A 7 -2.79 13.40 -53.52
CA PRO A 7 -1.65 12.54 -53.77
C PRO A 7 -1.61 11.43 -52.70
N ALA A 8 -1.42 10.18 -53.15
CA ALA A 8 -1.41 8.98 -52.30
C ALA A 8 -0.44 9.07 -51.09
N VAL A 9 0.59 9.92 -51.18
CA VAL A 9 1.55 10.20 -50.11
C VAL A 9 0.87 10.81 -48.86
N VAL A 10 -0.20 11.62 -49.02
CA VAL A 10 -0.91 12.23 -47.89
C VAL A 10 -1.75 11.19 -47.12
N ILE A 11 -2.22 10.14 -47.80
CA ILE A 11 -3.01 9.08 -47.17
C ILE A 11 -2.10 8.20 -46.29
N VAL A 12 -0.90 7.85 -46.77
CA VAL A 12 0.04 6.98 -46.05
C VAL A 12 0.55 7.61 -44.74
N VAL A 13 0.79 8.92 -44.73
CA VAL A 13 1.27 9.63 -43.52
C VAL A 13 0.20 9.71 -42.44
N VAL A 14 -1.08 9.86 -42.81
CA VAL A 14 -2.20 9.84 -41.86
C VAL A 14 -2.44 8.44 -41.28
N SER A 15 -2.27 7.39 -42.10
CA SER A 15 -2.42 6.00 -41.63
C SER A 15 -1.36 5.59 -40.58
N LEU A 16 -0.12 6.06 -40.74
CA LEU A 16 0.97 5.83 -39.78
C LEU A 16 0.77 6.59 -38.46
N ALA A 17 0.20 7.80 -38.51
CA ALA A 17 -0.10 8.58 -37.31
C ALA A 17 -1.24 7.97 -36.46
N VAL A 18 -2.26 7.37 -37.09
CA VAL A 18 -3.37 6.72 -36.38
C VAL A 18 -2.94 5.39 -35.75
N SER A 19 -2.04 4.65 -36.39
CA SER A 19 -1.54 3.37 -35.85
C SER A 19 -0.54 3.57 -34.70
N ALA A 20 0.26 4.64 -34.72
CA ALA A 20 1.11 5.01 -33.57
C ALA A 20 0.29 5.42 -32.32
N LEU A 21 -0.87 6.06 -32.50
CA LEU A 21 -1.76 6.42 -31.39
C LEU A 21 -2.46 5.21 -30.76
N ALA A 22 -2.80 4.18 -31.55
CA ALA A 22 -3.44 2.97 -31.04
C ALA A 22 -2.50 2.11 -30.18
N VAL A 23 -1.21 2.06 -30.52
CA VAL A 23 -0.20 1.33 -29.73
C VAL A 23 0.10 2.05 -28.41
N LEU A 24 0.11 3.39 -28.41
CA LEU A 24 0.27 4.18 -27.19
C LEU A 24 -0.99 4.15 -26.28
N GLY A 25 -2.19 4.09 -26.86
CA GLY A 25 -3.44 3.94 -26.12
C GLY A 25 -3.58 2.58 -25.43
N GLY A 26 -3.11 1.49 -26.06
CA GLY A 26 -3.13 0.16 -25.46
C GLY A 26 -2.27 0.04 -24.19
N ALA A 27 -1.02 0.49 -24.24
CA ALA A 27 -0.11 0.43 -23.08
C ALA A 27 -0.59 1.29 -21.89
N ALA A 28 -1.23 2.43 -22.16
CA ALA A 28 -1.79 3.28 -21.11
C ALA A 28 -3.01 2.65 -20.41
N ILE A 29 -3.84 1.88 -21.13
CA ILE A 29 -5.00 1.18 -20.55
C ILE A 29 -4.54 0.02 -19.65
N TYR A 30 -3.54 -0.77 -20.07
CA TYR A 30 -3.01 -1.87 -19.25
C TYR A 30 -2.38 -1.40 -17.93
N ALA A 31 -1.62 -0.30 -17.95
CA ALA A 31 -1.02 0.26 -16.74
C ALA A 31 -2.05 0.88 -15.78
N GLN A 32 -3.18 1.38 -16.30
CA GLN A 32 -4.26 1.91 -15.48
C GLN A 32 -5.08 0.81 -14.80
N ASP A 33 -5.22 -0.35 -15.46
CA ASP A 33 -6.03 -1.47 -14.97
C ASP A 33 -5.34 -2.23 -13.81
N THR A 34 -4.02 -2.49 -13.91
CA THR A 34 -3.27 -3.19 -12.84
C THR A 34 -3.15 -2.34 -11.56
N GLY A 35 -2.93 -1.03 -11.70
CA GLY A 35 -2.89 -0.10 -10.58
C GLY A 35 -4.21 0.02 -9.82
N GLN A 36 -5.34 -0.25 -10.49
CA GLN A 36 -6.67 -0.28 -9.86
C GLN A 36 -7.06 -1.66 -9.32
N ALA A 37 -6.53 -2.75 -9.90
CA ALA A 37 -6.87 -4.12 -9.51
C ALA A 37 -6.67 -4.38 -8.01
N LYS A 38 -5.58 -3.86 -7.41
CA LYS A 38 -5.32 -3.99 -5.96
C LYS A 38 -6.47 -3.48 -5.09
N TYR A 39 -7.24 -2.49 -5.55
CA TYR A 39 -8.34 -1.90 -4.78
C TYR A 39 -9.61 -2.76 -4.75
N THR A 40 -9.66 -3.85 -5.51
CA THR A 40 -10.72 -4.86 -5.43
C THR A 40 -10.46 -5.89 -4.33
N VAL A 41 -9.23 -5.95 -3.83
CA VAL A 41 -8.78 -6.95 -2.86
C VAL A 41 -9.23 -6.55 -1.45
N ARG A 42 -9.66 -7.54 -0.66
CA ARG A 42 -10.06 -7.33 0.73
C ARG A 42 -9.82 -8.57 1.58
N VAL A 43 -9.56 -8.32 2.86
CA VAL A 43 -9.62 -9.33 3.91
C VAL A 43 -11.10 -9.68 4.17
N PRO A 44 -11.48 -10.97 4.21
CA PRO A 44 -12.82 -11.41 4.61
C PRO A 44 -13.30 -10.74 5.92
N ASN A 45 -14.53 -10.19 5.88
CA ASN A 45 -15.15 -9.46 7.00
C ASN A 45 -14.26 -8.35 7.60
N GLY A 46 -13.35 -7.80 6.80
CA GLY A 46 -12.33 -6.87 7.27
C GLY A 46 -12.01 -5.77 6.28
N LEU A 47 -10.75 -5.36 6.30
CA LEU A 47 -10.25 -4.22 5.56
C LEU A 47 -10.23 -4.52 4.05
N ALA A 48 -10.77 -3.60 3.26
CA ALA A 48 -10.50 -3.53 1.84
C ALA A 48 -9.27 -2.66 1.58
N PHE A 49 -8.45 -3.06 0.61
CA PHE A 49 -7.28 -2.28 0.20
C PHE A 49 -7.71 -0.85 -0.24
N SER A 50 -8.90 -0.73 -0.85
CA SER A 50 -9.50 0.55 -1.25
C SER A 50 -9.73 1.55 -0.12
N GLU A 51 -9.86 1.12 1.14
CA GLU A 51 -9.99 2.01 2.30
C GLU A 51 -8.71 2.83 2.55
N PHE A 52 -7.59 2.39 1.98
CA PHE A 52 -6.24 2.96 2.12
C PHE A 52 -5.76 3.55 0.79
N ARG A 53 -6.65 3.82 -0.16
CA ARG A 53 -6.29 4.42 -1.45
C ARG A 53 -5.48 5.70 -1.26
N GLY A 54 -4.33 5.77 -1.93
CA GLY A 54 -3.39 6.89 -1.85
C GLY A 54 -2.42 6.81 -0.67
N TYR A 55 -2.34 5.69 0.04
CA TYR A 55 -1.39 5.50 1.14
C TYR A 55 0.06 5.74 0.71
N GLU A 56 0.40 5.54 -0.56
CA GLU A 56 1.72 5.80 -1.11
C GLU A 56 2.14 7.28 -0.98
N GLY A 57 1.18 8.20 -0.88
CA GLY A 57 1.40 9.62 -0.62
C GLY A 57 1.21 10.03 0.85
N TRP A 58 0.94 9.09 1.75
CA TRP A 58 0.82 9.40 3.18
C TRP A 58 2.18 9.70 3.81
N GLN A 59 2.15 10.37 4.96
CA GLN A 59 3.36 10.82 5.60
C GLN A 59 4.08 9.66 6.29
N THR A 60 5.38 9.52 6.04
CA THR A 60 6.22 8.53 6.70
C THR A 60 6.30 8.79 8.19
N VAL A 61 5.89 7.82 9.01
CA VAL A 61 6.01 7.86 10.48
C VAL A 61 7.41 7.43 10.88
N SER A 62 7.85 6.26 10.40
CA SER A 62 9.11 5.63 10.76
C SER A 62 9.50 4.54 9.74
N ILE A 63 10.67 3.94 9.94
CA ILE A 63 11.16 2.77 9.23
C ILE A 63 11.43 1.63 10.23
N SER A 64 11.32 0.39 9.78
CA SER A 64 11.72 -0.78 10.56
C SER A 64 12.50 -1.76 9.69
N HIS A 65 13.47 -2.46 10.27
CA HIS A 65 14.29 -3.43 9.53
C HIS A 65 14.62 -4.62 10.43
N ASN A 66 14.53 -5.82 9.86
CA ASN A 66 15.09 -7.05 10.41
C ASN A 66 15.79 -7.83 9.28
N GLU A 67 16.31 -9.01 9.60
CA GLU A 67 17.05 -9.85 8.64
C GLU A 67 16.25 -10.24 7.39
N LYS A 68 14.91 -10.28 7.47
CA LYS A 68 14.03 -10.75 6.39
C LYS A 68 13.44 -9.63 5.55
N VAL A 69 13.00 -8.55 6.20
CA VAL A 69 12.27 -7.45 5.54
C VAL A 69 12.73 -6.09 6.04
N MET A 70 12.61 -5.09 5.18
CA MET A 70 12.64 -3.69 5.57
C MET A 70 11.29 -3.05 5.25
N ALA A 71 10.85 -2.14 6.11
CA ALA A 71 9.54 -1.54 6.00
C ALA A 71 9.57 -0.02 6.16
N VAL A 72 8.69 0.63 5.41
CA VAL A 72 8.30 2.01 5.66
C VAL A 72 6.90 2.00 6.27
N ILE A 73 6.74 2.71 7.39
CA ILE A 73 5.46 2.89 8.06
C ILE A 73 4.95 4.29 7.70
N LEU A 74 3.75 4.35 7.15
CA LEU A 74 3.06 5.54 6.66
C LEU A 74 1.77 5.73 7.45
N ALA A 75 1.35 6.97 7.67
CA ALA A 75 0.11 7.27 8.36
C ALA A 75 -0.67 8.41 7.71
N ASP A 76 -1.99 8.30 7.78
CA ASP A 76 -2.92 9.28 7.23
C ASP A 76 -2.91 10.60 8.04
N PRO A 77 -3.48 11.68 7.49
CA PRO A 77 -3.50 12.98 8.19
C PRO A 77 -4.16 12.95 9.57
N VAL A 78 -5.14 12.09 9.82
CA VAL A 78 -5.78 11.96 11.15
C VAL A 78 -4.76 11.45 12.16
N MET A 79 -4.06 10.36 11.84
CA MET A 79 -3.09 9.76 12.74
C MET A 79 -1.83 10.63 12.92
N ILE A 80 -1.40 11.34 11.88
CA ILE A 80 -0.28 12.30 11.99
C ILE A 80 -0.62 13.43 12.95
N LYS A 81 -1.82 14.01 12.88
CA LYS A 81 -2.27 15.04 13.83
C LYS A 81 -2.33 14.49 15.25
N ALA A 82 -2.77 13.25 15.42
CA ALA A 82 -2.78 12.58 16.72
C ALA A 82 -1.35 12.49 17.29
N TYR A 83 -0.40 11.99 16.50
CA TYR A 83 1.01 11.94 16.90
C TYR A 83 1.57 13.31 17.27
N GLN A 84 1.31 14.35 16.47
CA GLN A 84 1.74 15.72 16.75
C GLN A 84 1.14 16.29 18.05
N SER A 85 -0.05 15.84 18.45
CA SER A 85 -0.66 16.17 19.75
C SER A 85 -0.13 15.34 20.93
N GLY A 86 0.83 14.46 20.67
CA GLY A 86 1.46 13.60 21.68
C GLY A 86 0.79 12.24 21.88
N ILE A 87 -0.15 11.83 21.02
CA ILE A 87 -0.78 10.49 21.11
C ILE A 87 0.19 9.43 20.56
N PRO A 88 0.28 8.24 21.17
CA PRO A 88 -0.40 7.81 22.41
C PRO A 88 0.41 8.14 23.68
N GLY A 89 1.56 8.80 23.56
CA GLY A 89 2.45 9.14 24.68
C GLY A 89 1.81 10.00 25.79
N ASN A 90 0.74 10.73 25.47
CA ASN A 90 -0.06 11.51 26.41
C ASN A 90 -1.18 10.71 27.10
N GLY A 91 -1.23 9.39 26.90
CA GLY A 91 -2.21 8.48 27.51
C GLY A 91 -3.58 8.44 26.83
N LYS A 92 -3.81 9.22 25.77
CA LYS A 92 -5.05 9.16 24.97
C LYS A 92 -4.92 8.11 23.85
N PRO A 93 -6.02 7.45 23.46
CA PRO A 93 -6.02 6.58 22.29
C PRO A 93 -6.00 7.38 20.99
N PHE A 94 -5.64 6.73 19.88
CA PHE A 94 -5.82 7.30 18.55
C PHE A 94 -7.31 7.47 18.25
N PRO A 95 -7.70 8.57 17.56
CA PRO A 95 -9.09 8.79 17.17
C PRO A 95 -9.53 7.81 16.09
N ASP A 96 -10.83 7.50 16.06
CA ASP A 96 -11.45 6.78 14.94
C ASP A 96 -11.12 7.47 13.60
N GLY A 97 -10.89 6.66 12.57
CA GLY A 97 -10.42 7.10 11.26
C GLY A 97 -8.90 7.13 11.12
N SER A 98 -8.12 7.00 12.20
CA SER A 98 -6.66 6.87 12.14
C SER A 98 -6.27 5.64 11.33
N LYS A 99 -5.37 5.80 10.35
CA LYS A 99 -4.93 4.71 9.46
C LYS A 99 -3.41 4.67 9.35
N MET A 100 -2.88 3.46 9.27
CA MET A 100 -1.50 3.20 8.89
C MET A 100 -1.43 2.26 7.70
N ALA A 101 -0.39 2.46 6.90
CA ALA A 101 0.08 1.51 5.91
C ALA A 101 1.54 1.16 6.22
N LYS A 102 1.89 -0.11 6.16
CA LYS A 102 3.25 -0.58 6.33
C LYS A 102 3.64 -1.35 5.07
N VAL A 103 4.60 -0.81 4.34
CA VAL A 103 5.05 -1.39 3.07
C VAL A 103 6.34 -2.15 3.32
N HIS A 104 6.36 -3.46 3.01
CA HIS A 104 7.51 -4.32 3.22
C HIS A 104 8.22 -4.63 1.91
N TRP A 105 9.54 -4.56 1.92
CA TRP A 105 10.40 -5.01 0.84
C TRP A 105 11.41 -6.04 1.34
N ASN A 106 11.79 -6.93 0.44
CA ASN A 106 13.00 -7.73 0.60
C ASN A 106 14.22 -6.80 0.51
N PRO A 107 15.10 -6.77 1.51
CA PRO A 107 16.27 -5.90 1.49
C PRO A 107 17.38 -6.49 0.60
N LYS A 108 18.17 -5.63 -0.02
CA LYS A 108 19.43 -6.00 -0.68
C LYS A 108 20.56 -5.04 -0.35
N LYS A 109 21.80 -5.47 -0.57
CA LYS A 109 22.95 -4.55 -0.57
C LYS A 109 22.96 -3.72 -1.85
N LEU A 110 23.26 -2.43 -1.72
CA LEU A 110 23.41 -1.55 -2.87
C LEU A 110 24.77 -1.82 -3.54
N GLU A 111 24.79 -2.23 -4.81
CA GLU A 111 26.03 -2.58 -5.52
C GLU A 111 27.04 -1.43 -5.55
N ALA A 112 26.56 -0.21 -5.79
CA ALA A 112 27.39 0.99 -5.83
C ALA A 112 27.91 1.41 -4.44
N LEU A 113 27.31 0.93 -3.35
CA LEU A 113 27.71 1.21 -1.97
C LEU A 113 27.32 0.03 -1.06
N PRO A 114 28.13 -1.05 -1.01
CA PRO A 114 27.74 -2.28 -0.31
C PRO A 114 27.54 -2.16 1.20
N THR A 115 27.94 -1.05 1.80
CA THR A 115 27.63 -0.72 3.20
C THR A 115 26.16 -0.34 3.42
N ALA A 116 25.46 0.11 2.37
CA ALA A 116 24.05 0.45 2.41
C ALA A 116 23.16 -0.76 2.12
N THR A 117 22.08 -0.88 2.89
CA THR A 117 20.96 -1.80 2.61
C THR A 117 19.79 -1.00 2.06
N VAL A 118 19.20 -1.42 0.95
CA VAL A 118 18.13 -0.72 0.24
C VAL A 118 16.97 -1.66 -0.10
N PRO A 119 15.75 -1.13 -0.33
CA PRO A 119 14.62 -1.93 -0.79
C PRO A 119 14.91 -2.60 -2.15
N ALA A 120 14.44 -3.84 -2.32
CA ALA A 120 14.43 -4.55 -3.59
C ALA A 120 12.98 -4.88 -4.01
N SER A 121 12.63 -6.16 -4.09
CA SER A 121 11.26 -6.59 -4.43
C SER A 121 10.27 -6.26 -3.32
N LEU A 122 9.09 -5.76 -3.71
CA LEU A 122 7.96 -5.63 -2.81
C LEU A 122 7.57 -7.01 -2.29
N HIS A 123 7.34 -7.10 -0.99
CA HIS A 123 6.97 -8.33 -0.30
C HIS A 123 5.47 -8.33 0.01
N ASP A 124 5.01 -7.33 0.77
CA ASP A 124 3.60 -7.17 1.14
C ASP A 124 3.31 -5.71 1.52
N VAL A 125 2.02 -5.42 1.69
CA VAL A 125 1.53 -4.20 2.33
C VAL A 125 0.55 -4.59 3.43
N ASP A 126 0.82 -4.12 4.64
CA ASP A 126 -0.06 -4.27 5.79
C ASP A 126 -0.81 -2.97 6.08
N PHE A 127 -2.05 -3.09 6.51
CA PHE A 127 -2.90 -1.98 6.90
C PHE A 127 -3.47 -2.16 8.30
N MET A 128 -3.69 -1.03 8.98
CA MET A 128 -4.53 -0.98 10.17
C MET A 128 -5.36 0.30 10.22
N VAL A 129 -6.57 0.21 10.76
CA VAL A 129 -7.49 1.35 10.94
C VAL A 129 -8.19 1.31 12.28
N LYS A 130 -8.31 2.47 12.92
CA LYS A 130 -9.14 2.67 14.11
C LYS A 130 -10.58 2.91 13.67
N ASP A 131 -11.47 2.01 14.05
CA ASP A 131 -12.92 2.14 13.93
C ASP A 131 -13.56 1.43 15.12
N GLY A 132 -13.82 2.20 16.19
CA GLY A 132 -14.35 1.69 17.45
C GLY A 132 -15.70 0.99 17.32
N LYS A 133 -16.48 1.31 16.28
CA LYS A 133 -17.77 0.65 16.03
C LYS A 133 -17.58 -0.67 15.30
N ARG A 134 -16.79 -0.68 14.23
CA ARG A 134 -16.55 -1.87 13.40
C ARG A 134 -15.72 -2.93 14.12
N PHE A 135 -14.83 -2.50 15.01
CA PHE A 135 -13.82 -3.34 15.66
C PHE A 135 -13.89 -3.27 17.20
N ALA A 136 -15.10 -3.21 17.74
CA ALA A 136 -15.34 -3.07 19.18
C ALA A 136 -14.69 -4.18 20.04
N ASP A 137 -14.55 -5.39 19.48
CA ASP A 137 -13.98 -6.56 20.15
C ASP A 137 -12.45 -6.73 19.95
N SER A 138 -11.81 -5.76 19.28
CA SER A 138 -10.38 -5.77 18.95
C SER A 138 -9.70 -4.46 19.37
N GLY A 139 -10.20 -3.85 20.45
CA GLY A 139 -9.67 -2.58 20.95
C GLY A 139 -9.94 -1.41 20.00
N GLY A 140 -10.93 -1.53 19.12
CA GLY A 140 -11.29 -0.54 18.11
C GLY A 140 -10.39 -0.56 16.87
N TRP A 141 -9.54 -1.57 16.70
CA TRP A 141 -8.62 -1.67 15.57
C TRP A 141 -8.91 -2.88 14.70
N GLY A 142 -8.83 -2.68 13.38
CA GLY A 142 -8.80 -3.77 12.41
C GLY A 142 -7.49 -3.77 11.65
N TRP A 143 -7.02 -4.97 11.29
CA TRP A 143 -5.78 -5.21 10.56
C TRP A 143 -6.03 -5.97 9.24
N GLY A 144 -5.09 -5.85 8.31
CA GLY A 144 -5.10 -6.68 7.10
C GLY A 144 -3.74 -6.68 6.42
N ALA A 145 -3.24 -7.87 6.10
CA ALA A 145 -2.00 -8.07 5.38
C ALA A 145 -2.28 -8.48 3.94
N PHE A 146 -1.57 -7.90 2.98
CA PHE A 146 -1.77 -8.14 1.55
C PHE A 146 -0.43 -8.51 0.91
N LYS A 147 -0.27 -9.80 0.61
CA LYS A 147 0.91 -10.34 -0.06
C LYS A 147 0.95 -9.87 -1.50
N TYR A 148 2.12 -9.45 -1.96
CA TYR A 148 2.36 -9.08 -3.35
C TYR A 148 2.93 -10.25 -4.15
N ASP A 149 2.41 -10.47 -5.35
CA ASP A 149 2.94 -11.42 -6.33
C ASP A 149 3.55 -10.65 -7.51
N ALA A 150 4.88 -10.71 -7.63
CA ALA A 150 5.62 -9.97 -8.65
C ALA A 150 5.44 -10.52 -10.07
N ALA A 151 5.04 -11.79 -10.23
CA ALA A 151 4.86 -12.40 -11.55
C ALA A 151 3.55 -11.94 -12.20
N SER A 152 2.51 -11.77 -11.37
CA SER A 152 1.18 -11.33 -11.79
C SER A 152 0.93 -9.83 -11.57
N ASP A 153 1.79 -9.14 -10.81
CA ASP A 153 1.61 -7.76 -10.35
C ASP A 153 0.29 -7.57 -9.59
N THR A 154 -0.02 -8.52 -8.69
CA THR A 154 -1.27 -8.52 -7.92
C THR A 154 -1.05 -8.63 -6.42
N PHE A 155 -2.10 -8.25 -5.67
CA PHE A 155 -2.18 -8.46 -4.23
C PHE A 155 -3.20 -9.53 -3.90
N THR A 156 -2.90 -10.33 -2.87
CA THR A 156 -3.85 -11.27 -2.27
C THR A 156 -3.83 -11.11 -0.74
N PRO A 157 -4.95 -11.31 -0.02
CA PRO A 157 -4.93 -11.32 1.43
C PRO A 157 -3.98 -12.42 1.92
N ALA A 158 -3.14 -12.10 2.91
CA ALA A 158 -2.27 -13.10 3.52
C ALA A 158 -3.10 -14.18 4.22
N THR A 159 -2.59 -15.40 4.27
CA THR A 159 -3.24 -16.58 4.82
C THR A 159 -2.32 -17.32 5.78
N THR A 160 -2.85 -18.30 6.51
CA THR A 160 -2.05 -19.14 7.40
C THR A 160 -1.08 -20.06 6.67
N ALA A 161 -1.14 -20.12 5.33
CA ALA A 161 -0.18 -20.81 4.49
C ALA A 161 1.04 -19.93 4.11
N ASP A 162 0.97 -18.62 4.37
CA ASP A 162 2.07 -17.69 4.10
C ASP A 162 3.13 -17.71 5.22
N GLN A 163 4.27 -17.07 4.99
CA GLN A 163 5.37 -17.00 5.95
C GLN A 163 5.74 -15.54 6.29
N PRO A 164 5.58 -15.09 7.54
CA PRO A 164 4.95 -15.80 8.66
C PRO A 164 3.45 -16.04 8.43
N PRO A 165 2.84 -17.05 9.07
CA PRO A 165 1.42 -17.33 8.93
C PRO A 165 0.59 -16.17 9.47
N GLN A 166 -0.32 -15.65 8.65
CA GLN A 166 -1.25 -14.58 9.04
C GLN A 166 -2.69 -14.96 8.68
N GLY A 167 -3.60 -14.89 9.64
CA GLY A 167 -5.03 -15.02 9.35
C GLY A 167 -5.54 -13.86 8.48
N ASN A 168 -6.47 -14.16 7.59
CA ASN A 168 -7.19 -13.17 6.78
C ASN A 168 -8.53 -12.79 7.41
N ASP A 169 -8.53 -12.48 8.70
CA ASP A 169 -9.62 -11.76 9.33
C ASP A 169 -9.09 -10.44 9.92
N ALA A 170 -10.00 -9.51 10.18
CA ALA A 170 -9.62 -8.19 10.70
C ALA A 170 -9.02 -8.20 12.11
N LYS A 171 -9.06 -9.33 12.83
CA LYS A 171 -8.62 -9.49 14.21
C LYS A 171 -7.28 -10.21 14.33
N CYS A 172 -6.74 -10.79 13.26
CA CYS A 172 -5.47 -11.52 13.29
C CYS A 172 -4.35 -10.69 13.97
N GLY A 173 -4.32 -9.39 13.72
CA GLY A 173 -3.33 -8.48 14.33
C GLY A 173 -3.49 -8.28 15.84
N LEU A 174 -4.66 -8.54 16.43
CA LEU A 174 -4.95 -8.24 17.83
C LEU A 174 -4.00 -8.94 18.80
N ALA A 175 -3.71 -10.23 18.56
CA ALA A 175 -2.82 -11.00 19.43
C ALA A 175 -1.41 -10.39 19.48
N CYS A 176 -0.84 -10.07 18.31
CA CYS A 176 0.49 -9.47 18.21
C CYS A 176 0.53 -8.04 18.76
N HIS A 177 -0.49 -7.23 18.46
CA HIS A 177 -0.52 -5.83 18.86
C HIS A 177 -0.91 -5.61 20.34
N THR A 178 -1.46 -6.63 21.02
CA THR A 178 -1.78 -6.55 22.45
C THR A 178 -0.53 -6.34 23.33
N ILE A 179 0.66 -6.72 22.85
CA ILE A 179 1.95 -6.45 23.51
C ILE A 179 2.10 -4.95 23.85
N VAL A 180 1.59 -4.08 22.97
CA VAL A 180 1.62 -2.62 23.12
C VAL A 180 0.22 -2.04 23.34
N LYS A 181 -0.67 -2.77 24.01
CA LYS A 181 -2.02 -2.29 24.35
C LYS A 181 -2.01 -0.93 25.05
N THR A 182 -1.04 -0.67 25.92
CA THR A 182 -0.86 0.61 26.63
C THR A 182 -0.52 1.78 25.71
N ARG A 183 -0.13 1.50 24.46
CA ARG A 183 0.15 2.46 23.39
C ARG A 183 -0.95 2.44 22.33
N ASP A 184 -2.17 2.10 22.75
CA ASP A 184 -3.33 1.90 21.90
C ASP A 184 -3.04 0.99 20.70
N TYR A 185 -2.37 -0.14 20.97
CA TYR A 185 -2.07 -1.18 19.98
C TYR A 185 -1.13 -0.74 18.85
N VAL A 186 -0.40 0.38 18.99
CA VAL A 186 0.53 0.89 17.97
C VAL A 186 1.97 0.85 18.47
N PHE A 187 2.81 0.06 17.78
CA PHE A 187 4.24 -0.06 18.09
C PHE A 187 5.04 1.19 17.71
N THR A 188 4.63 1.87 16.65
CA THR A 188 5.49 2.85 15.97
C THR A 188 5.43 4.20 16.68
N ASP A 189 6.60 4.69 17.08
CA ASP A 189 6.78 6.07 17.54
C ASP A 189 6.89 7.04 16.38
N TYR A 190 6.35 8.25 16.58
CA TYR A 190 6.52 9.37 15.66
C TYR A 190 7.76 10.17 16.08
N GLY A 191 8.89 9.83 15.46
CA GLY A 191 10.18 10.43 15.77
C GLY A 191 10.25 11.92 15.40
N LYS A 192 11.10 12.65 16.12
CA LYS A 192 11.49 14.03 15.78
C LYS A 192 12.15 14.05 14.39
N ARG A 193 11.80 15.05 13.60
CA ARG A 193 12.30 15.28 12.24
C ARG A 193 12.11 16.73 11.84
#